data_AF-A0A0F9LYE6-F1
#
_entry.id   AF-A0A0F9LYE6-F1
#
_cell.length_a   1.000
_cell.length_b   1.000
_cell.length_c   1.000
_cell.angle_alpha   90.00
_cell.angle_beta   90.00
_cell.angle_gamma   90.00
#
_symmetry.space_group_name_H-M   'P 1'
#
loop_
_entity.id
_entity.type
_entity.pdbx_description
1 polymer ?
#
loop_
_entity_poly.entity_id
_entity_poly.type
_entity_poly.pdbx_seq_one_letter_code
_entity_poly.pdbx_strand_id
1 'polypeptide(L)'
;MKIKYLIDIRSIPYSKYVKQFNKEILIEQLQENGFEYRYFGNMVGGGNIRFHNSSQNIPKLKEFRNAEKFKKGITILHNFILQKKKIALMCSEKDPFTCHRFFLVSYSLQNKGVTVNHILYNGEIIKNQALEKRLKEEFSQKTLLVTDQKEKNLEDQYEEHYLNIFKKFSE
;
A
#
# COMPACT_ATOMS: atom_id res chain seq x y z
N MET A 1 -16.75 8.77 -14.41
CA MET A 1 -16.15 7.46 -14.07
C MET A 1 -16.80 6.95 -12.79
N LYS A 2 -17.45 5.76 -12.79
CA LYS A 2 -18.18 5.28 -11.60
C LYS A 2 -17.42 4.14 -10.91
N ILE A 3 -16.97 4.38 -9.67
CA ILE A 3 -16.42 3.36 -8.78
C ILE A 3 -17.60 2.60 -8.19
N LYS A 4 -17.50 1.27 -8.05
CA LYS A 4 -18.56 0.45 -7.43
C LYS A 4 -18.08 -0.34 -6.22
N TYR A 5 -16.78 -0.62 -6.12
CA TYR A 5 -16.22 -1.46 -5.07
C TYR A 5 -15.23 -0.66 -4.23
N LEU A 6 -15.44 -0.64 -2.92
CA LEU A 6 -14.44 -0.21 -1.95
C LEU A 6 -13.82 -1.45 -1.31
N ILE A 7 -12.51 -1.60 -1.49
CA ILE A 7 -11.74 -2.67 -0.90
C ILE A 7 -10.94 -2.09 0.27
N ASP A 8 -11.26 -2.50 1.47
CA ASP A 8 -10.55 -2.11 2.67
C ASP A 8 -9.33 -2.99 2.90
N ILE A 9 -8.14 -2.40 2.80
CA ILE A 9 -6.86 -3.07 3.02
C ILE A 9 -6.29 -2.78 4.41
N ARG A 10 -6.97 -2.06 5.30
CA ARG A 10 -6.48 -1.83 6.66
C ARG A 10 -6.40 -3.14 7.42
N SER A 11 -5.26 -3.48 8.04
CA SER A 11 -5.18 -4.71 8.86
C SER A 11 -6.12 -4.71 10.06
N ILE A 12 -6.44 -3.53 10.60
CA ILE A 12 -7.44 -3.33 11.65
C ILE A 12 -8.45 -2.31 11.11
N PRO A 13 -9.63 -2.73 10.65
CA PRO A 13 -10.62 -1.84 10.04
C PRO A 13 -11.49 -1.14 11.11
N TYR A 14 -10.85 -0.72 12.20
CA TYR A 14 -11.49 -0.10 13.36
C TYR A 14 -10.62 1.03 13.91
N SER A 15 -11.27 2.11 14.36
CA SER A 15 -10.64 3.23 15.04
C SER A 15 -11.49 3.68 16.22
N LYS A 16 -10.83 3.99 17.34
CA LYS A 16 -11.49 4.61 18.51
C LYS A 16 -11.79 6.09 18.28
N TYR A 17 -11.01 6.76 17.43
CA TYR A 17 -11.08 8.21 17.19
C TYR A 17 -11.99 8.57 16.01
N VAL A 18 -11.95 7.78 14.94
CA VAL A 18 -12.75 8.00 13.72
C VAL A 18 -13.72 6.85 13.49
N LYS A 19 -14.69 6.72 14.40
CA LYS A 19 -15.65 5.61 14.47
C LYS A 19 -16.50 5.48 13.21
N GLN A 20 -16.74 6.57 12.47
CA GLN A 20 -17.48 6.55 11.21
C GLN A 20 -16.80 5.69 10.13
N PHE A 21 -15.49 5.42 10.27
CA PHE A 21 -14.76 4.52 9.39
C PHE A 21 -14.61 3.10 9.95
N ASN A 22 -15.33 2.74 11.01
CA ASN A 22 -15.39 1.36 11.47
C ASN A 22 -16.13 0.52 10.43
N LYS A 23 -15.68 -0.72 10.28
CA LYS A 23 -16.13 -1.64 9.23
C LYS A 23 -17.65 -1.72 9.08
N GLU A 24 -18.39 -1.86 10.18
CA GLU A 24 -19.85 -2.06 10.15
C GLU A 24 -20.55 -0.80 9.64
N ILE A 25 -20.17 0.37 10.17
CA ILE A 25 -20.71 1.66 9.77
C ILE A 25 -20.40 1.94 8.29
N LEU A 26 -19.16 1.63 7.85
CA LEU A 26 -18.79 1.79 6.44
C LEU A 26 -19.59 0.87 5.51
N ILE A 27 -19.81 -0.39 5.90
CA ILE A 27 -20.59 -1.33 5.08
C ILE A 27 -21.99 -0.78 4.84
N GLU A 28 -22.67 -0.36 5.90
CA GLU A 28 -24.02 0.20 5.85
C GLU A 28 -24.07 1.43 4.94
N GLN A 29 -23.22 2.44 5.22
CA GLN A 29 -23.19 3.69 4.46
C GLN A 29 -22.84 3.48 2.97
N LEU A 30 -21.93 2.55 2.66
CA LEU A 30 -21.57 2.23 1.28
C LEU A 30 -22.71 1.54 0.55
N GLN A 31 -23.38 0.57 1.19
CA GLN A 31 -24.50 -0.16 0.61
C GLN A 31 -25.68 0.76 0.28
N GLU A 32 -26.03 1.67 1.19
CA GLU A 32 -27.07 2.70 0.97
C GLU A 32 -26.77 3.57 -0.26
N ASN A 33 -25.49 3.80 -0.54
CA ASN A 33 -25.02 4.60 -1.68
C ASN A 33 -24.69 3.76 -2.93
N GLY A 34 -25.03 2.46 -2.94
CA GLY A 34 -24.86 1.56 -4.08
C GLY A 34 -23.42 1.07 -4.31
N PHE A 35 -22.56 1.17 -3.30
CA PHE A 35 -21.21 0.63 -3.30
C PHE A 35 -21.15 -0.75 -2.60
N GLU A 36 -20.26 -1.59 -3.09
CA GLU A 36 -19.96 -2.88 -2.49
C GLU A 36 -18.66 -2.80 -1.68
N TYR A 37 -18.73 -3.16 -0.41
CA TYR A 37 -17.57 -3.24 0.48
C TYR A 37 -16.96 -4.64 0.49
N ARG A 38 -15.63 -4.73 0.43
CA ARG A 38 -14.88 -5.98 0.63
C ARG A 38 -13.70 -5.74 1.55
N TYR A 39 -13.50 -6.64 2.51
CA TYR A 39 -12.37 -6.57 3.44
C TYR A 39 -11.23 -7.49 3.00
N PHE A 40 -10.06 -6.90 2.76
CA PHE A 40 -8.84 -7.58 2.29
C PHE A 40 -7.65 -7.36 3.23
N GLY A 41 -7.83 -6.63 4.34
CA GLY A 41 -6.76 -6.33 5.29
C GLY A 41 -6.09 -7.55 5.93
N ASN A 42 -6.79 -8.69 5.99
CA ASN A 42 -6.21 -9.96 6.43
C ASN A 42 -5.23 -10.56 5.41
N MET A 43 -5.34 -10.22 4.12
CA MET A 43 -4.50 -10.74 3.04
C MET A 43 -3.40 -9.75 2.64
N VAL A 44 -3.71 -8.46 2.58
CA VAL A 44 -2.80 -7.43 2.01
C VAL A 44 -2.50 -6.25 2.93
N GLY A 45 -3.01 -6.22 4.17
CA GLY A 45 -3.00 -5.01 5.00
C GLY A 45 -1.75 -4.66 5.78
N GLY A 46 -0.66 -5.40 5.60
CA GLY A 46 0.66 -5.05 6.14
C GLY A 46 0.84 -5.15 7.66
N GLY A 47 -0.20 -5.40 8.45
CA GLY A 47 -0.10 -5.48 9.93
C GLY A 47 0.89 -6.53 10.45
N ASN A 48 1.13 -7.59 9.66
CA ASN A 48 2.08 -8.65 10.01
C ASN A 48 3.47 -8.50 9.39
N ILE A 49 3.80 -7.38 8.73
CA ILE A 49 5.13 -7.17 8.13
C ILE A 49 6.24 -7.31 9.19
N ARG A 50 5.95 -7.01 10.46
CA ARG A 50 6.90 -7.12 11.59
C ARG A 50 7.14 -8.56 12.06
N PHE A 51 6.23 -9.50 11.76
CA PHE A 51 6.20 -10.84 12.38
C PHE A 51 6.67 -11.97 11.46
N HIS A 52 7.15 -11.67 10.25
CA HIS A 52 7.75 -12.70 9.39
C HIS A 52 9.18 -13.04 9.89
N ASN A 53 9.28 -14.11 10.70
CA ASN A 53 10.49 -14.85 11.08
C ASN A 53 11.77 -13.99 11.19
N SER A 54 11.80 -13.04 12.13
CA SER A 54 13.04 -12.32 12.45
C SER A 54 13.11 -12.02 13.93
N SER A 55 14.21 -12.45 14.55
CA SER A 55 14.58 -12.16 15.94
C SER A 55 14.83 -10.66 16.20
N GLN A 56 14.82 -9.81 15.17
CA GLN A 56 15.22 -8.41 15.23
C GLN A 56 14.05 -7.42 14.99
N ASN A 57 12.81 -7.88 14.83
CA ASN A 57 11.62 -7.04 14.52
C ASN A 57 11.79 -6.11 13.29
N ILE A 58 12.76 -6.38 12.41
CA ILE A 58 12.98 -5.58 11.20
C ILE A 58 11.91 -5.96 10.16
N PRO A 59 11.17 -5.00 9.61
CA PRO A 59 10.24 -5.23 8.53
C PRO A 59 10.91 -5.83 7.28
N LYS A 60 10.28 -6.85 6.69
CA LYS A 60 10.76 -7.48 5.46
C LYS A 60 9.68 -7.46 4.39
N LEU A 61 9.62 -6.38 3.58
CA LEU A 61 8.55 -6.23 2.60
C LEU A 61 8.64 -7.31 1.52
N LYS A 62 9.85 -7.62 1.02
CA LYS A 62 10.05 -8.68 0.02
C LYS A 62 9.54 -10.05 0.47
N GLU A 63 9.81 -10.44 1.72
CA GLU A 63 9.27 -11.69 2.27
C GLU A 63 7.74 -11.64 2.35
N PHE A 64 7.18 -10.53 2.82
CA PHE A 64 5.74 -10.34 2.89
C PHE A 64 5.07 -10.39 1.51
N ARG A 65 5.66 -9.73 0.50
CA ARG A 65 5.19 -9.80 -0.91
C ARG A 65 5.28 -11.21 -1.47
N ASN A 66 6.21 -12.01 -0.96
CA ASN A 66 6.39 -13.40 -1.37
C ASN A 66 5.50 -14.41 -0.66
N ALA A 67 4.86 -14.02 0.45
CA ALA A 67 3.96 -14.89 1.21
C ALA A 67 2.73 -15.29 0.38
N GLU A 68 2.37 -16.57 0.42
CA GLU A 68 1.25 -17.15 -0.33
C GLU A 68 -0.06 -16.39 -0.13
N LYS A 69 -0.35 -16.01 1.12
CA LYS A 69 -1.56 -15.27 1.48
C LYS A 69 -1.63 -13.91 0.78
N PHE A 70 -0.49 -13.20 0.72
CA PHE A 70 -0.40 -11.90 0.07
C PHE A 70 -0.54 -12.03 -1.45
N LYS A 71 0.22 -12.95 -2.06
CA LYS A 71 0.14 -13.25 -3.50
C LYS A 71 -1.29 -13.57 -3.92
N LYS A 72 -1.99 -14.42 -3.15
CA LYS A 72 -3.39 -14.75 -3.38
C LYS A 72 -4.28 -13.50 -3.36
N GLY A 73 -4.08 -12.61 -2.39
CA GLY A 73 -4.82 -11.34 -2.29
C GLY A 73 -4.61 -10.45 -3.51
N ILE A 74 -3.36 -10.25 -3.93
CA ILE A 74 -3.01 -9.47 -5.13
C ILE A 74 -3.61 -10.11 -6.40
N THR A 75 -3.54 -11.43 -6.54
CA THR A 75 -4.14 -12.12 -7.69
C THR A 75 -5.66 -11.92 -7.75
N ILE A 76 -6.35 -11.97 -6.61
CA ILE A 76 -7.79 -11.67 -6.56
C ILE A 76 -8.03 -10.23 -7.01
N LEU A 77 -7.31 -9.24 -6.45
CA LEU A 77 -7.46 -7.83 -6.83
C LEU A 77 -7.21 -7.60 -8.32
N HIS A 78 -6.15 -8.20 -8.86
CA HIS A 78 -5.83 -8.16 -10.28
C HIS A 78 -6.98 -8.72 -11.13
N ASN A 79 -7.55 -9.86 -10.76
CA ASN A 79 -8.69 -10.46 -11.47
C ASN A 79 -9.94 -9.58 -11.40
N PHE A 80 -10.21 -8.92 -10.27
CA PHE A 80 -11.28 -7.93 -10.16
C PHE A 80 -11.09 -6.80 -11.19
N ILE A 81 -9.87 -6.28 -11.32
CA ILE A 81 -9.54 -5.20 -12.25
C ILE A 81 -9.69 -5.65 -13.71
N LEU A 82 -9.22 -6.87 -14.05
CA LEU A 82 -9.35 -7.45 -15.39
C LEU A 82 -10.80 -7.63 -15.82
N GLN A 83 -11.72 -7.89 -14.88
CA GLN A 83 -13.16 -7.92 -15.11
C GLN A 83 -13.78 -6.53 -15.35
N LYS A 84 -12.96 -5.52 -15.68
CA LYS A 84 -13.33 -4.11 -15.87
C LYS A 84 -14.03 -3.47 -14.66
N LYS A 85 -13.85 -4.04 -13.46
CA LYS A 85 -14.36 -3.44 -12.23
C LYS A 85 -13.45 -2.29 -11.81
N LYS A 86 -14.04 -1.12 -11.60
CA LYS A 86 -13.35 0.03 -11.01
C LYS A 86 -13.43 -0.08 -9.49
N ILE A 87 -12.28 -0.35 -8.88
CA ILE A 87 -12.13 -0.54 -7.45
C ILE A 87 -11.38 0.64 -6.83
N ALA A 88 -11.74 1.00 -5.61
CA ALA A 88 -10.96 1.88 -4.75
C ALA A 88 -10.37 1.06 -3.60
N LEU A 89 -9.07 1.23 -3.34
CA LEU A 89 -8.40 0.61 -2.20
C LEU A 89 -8.29 1.64 -1.07
N MET A 90 -8.79 1.29 0.12
CA MET A 90 -8.77 2.18 1.29
C MET A 90 -7.75 1.72 2.33
N CYS A 91 -6.97 2.67 2.84
CA CYS A 91 -5.94 2.47 3.85
C CYS A 91 -6.07 3.52 4.96
N SER A 92 -5.28 3.40 6.04
CA SER A 92 -5.37 4.31 7.20
C SER A 92 -4.50 5.56 7.08
N GLU A 93 -3.39 5.47 6.35
CA GLU A 93 -2.39 6.52 6.26
C GLU A 93 -2.77 7.58 5.22
N LYS A 94 -2.51 8.85 5.57
CA LYS A 94 -2.82 10.02 4.73
C LYS A 94 -1.96 10.09 3.47
N ASP A 95 -0.64 9.96 3.64
CA ASP A 95 0.33 10.04 2.53
C ASP A 95 0.61 8.63 1.97
N PRO A 96 0.36 8.36 0.68
CA PRO A 96 0.75 7.09 0.07
C PRO A 96 2.25 6.80 0.19
N PHE A 97 3.10 7.83 0.15
CA PHE A 97 4.56 7.68 0.15
C PHE A 97 5.13 7.13 1.46
N THR A 98 4.34 7.16 2.54
CA THR A 98 4.70 6.58 3.85
C THR A 98 3.80 5.41 4.25
N CYS A 99 2.99 4.90 3.32
CA CYS A 99 1.95 3.91 3.58
C CYS A 99 2.30 2.56 2.97
N HIS A 100 1.98 1.46 3.66
CA HIS A 100 2.18 0.10 3.14
C HIS A 100 1.48 -0.12 1.78
N ARG A 101 0.41 0.62 1.47
CA ARG A 101 -0.28 0.54 0.17
C ARG A 101 0.65 0.83 -1.00
N PHE A 102 1.65 1.69 -0.84
CA PHE A 102 2.64 2.00 -1.87
C PHE A 102 3.65 0.86 -2.01
N PHE A 103 4.30 0.50 -0.90
CA PHE A 103 5.39 -0.49 -0.86
C PHE A 103 4.98 -1.94 -1.16
N LEU A 104 3.73 -2.31 -0.84
CA LEU A 104 3.22 -3.66 -1.00
C LEU A 104 2.24 -3.74 -2.16
N VAL A 105 1.07 -3.13 -1.99
CA VAL A 105 -0.08 -3.36 -2.89
C VAL A 105 0.16 -2.73 -4.25
N SER A 106 0.59 -1.46 -4.27
CA SER A 106 0.83 -0.71 -5.51
C SER A 106 1.99 -1.30 -6.30
N TYR A 107 3.12 -1.56 -5.63
CA TYR A 107 4.26 -2.26 -6.23
C TYR A 107 3.85 -3.58 -6.87
N SER A 108 3.12 -4.44 -6.15
CA SER A 108 2.73 -5.75 -6.67
C SER A 108 1.68 -5.69 -7.79
N LEU A 109 0.80 -4.70 -7.79
CA LEU A 109 -0.16 -4.48 -8.88
C LEU A 109 0.52 -3.89 -10.13
N GLN A 110 1.45 -2.95 -9.97
CA GLN A 110 2.24 -2.39 -11.07
C GLN A 110 3.08 -3.46 -11.77
N ASN A 111 3.70 -4.37 -11.00
CA ASN A 111 4.40 -5.54 -11.56
C ASN A 111 3.49 -6.52 -12.30
N LYS A 112 2.16 -6.37 -12.20
CA LYS A 112 1.16 -7.09 -13.01
C LYS A 112 0.59 -6.24 -14.15
N GLY A 113 1.18 -5.09 -14.44
CA GLY A 113 0.74 -4.18 -15.50
C GLY A 113 -0.48 -3.32 -15.15
N VAL A 114 -0.88 -3.28 -13.88
CA VAL A 114 -2.00 -2.44 -13.43
C VAL A 114 -1.53 -1.01 -13.23
N THR A 115 -2.22 -0.06 -13.86
CA THR A 115 -2.03 1.36 -13.55
C THR A 115 -2.66 1.69 -12.20
N VAL A 116 -1.82 2.11 -11.25
CA VAL A 116 -2.25 2.54 -9.91
C VAL A 116 -2.19 4.06 -9.79
N ASN A 117 -3.28 4.65 -9.31
CA ASN A 117 -3.38 6.06 -8.95
C ASN A 117 -3.70 6.18 -7.46
N HIS A 118 -3.10 7.17 -6.79
CA HIS A 118 -3.32 7.48 -5.38
C HIS A 118 -4.20 8.72 -5.27
N ILE A 119 -5.25 8.63 -4.45
CA ILE A 119 -6.08 9.76 -4.08
C ILE A 119 -5.46 10.37 -2.81
N LEU A 120 -5.03 11.63 -2.91
CA LEU A 120 -4.44 12.39 -1.82
C LEU A 120 -5.54 12.99 -0.93
N TYR A 121 -5.14 13.47 0.25
CA TYR A 121 -6.07 14.01 1.25
C TYR A 121 -6.85 15.24 0.79
N ASN A 122 -6.29 16.00 -0.15
CA ASN A 122 -6.90 17.18 -0.78
C ASN A 122 -7.76 16.81 -2.01
N GLY A 123 -7.91 15.52 -2.31
CA GLY A 123 -8.65 15.02 -3.46
C GLY A 123 -7.85 14.95 -4.76
N GLU A 124 -6.60 15.44 -4.78
CA GLU A 124 -5.74 15.33 -5.96
C GLU A 124 -5.38 13.87 -6.24
N ILE A 125 -5.18 13.57 -7.52
CA ILE A 125 -4.81 12.24 -7.99
C ILE A 125 -3.38 12.26 -8.50
N ILE A 126 -2.53 11.41 -7.94
CA ILE A 126 -1.16 11.22 -8.41
C ILE A 126 -0.97 9.80 -8.92
N LYS A 127 -0.19 9.65 -9.99
CA LYS A 127 0.19 8.33 -10.53
C LYS A 127 1.24 7.68 -9.62
N ASN A 128 1.24 6.35 -9.50
CA ASN A 128 2.29 5.63 -8.76
C ASN A 128 3.69 5.96 -9.30
N GLN A 129 3.83 6.13 -10.62
CA GLN A 129 5.09 6.48 -11.27
C GLN A 129 5.66 7.83 -10.78
N ALA A 130 4.80 8.77 -10.37
CA ALA A 130 5.26 10.03 -9.79
C ALA A 130 5.88 9.82 -8.41
N LEU A 131 5.31 8.91 -7.59
CA LEU A 131 5.91 8.51 -6.31
C LEU A 131 7.20 7.73 -6.51
N GLU A 132 7.29 6.85 -7.51
CA GLU A 132 8.54 6.15 -7.85
C GLU A 132 9.62 7.10 -8.37
N LYS A 133 9.24 8.14 -9.12
CA LYS A 133 10.17 9.19 -9.53
C LYS A 133 10.72 9.95 -8.32
N ARG A 134 9.83 10.38 -7.41
CA ARG A 134 10.23 11.01 -6.14
C ARG A 134 11.15 10.10 -5.33
N LEU A 135 10.83 8.81 -5.25
CA LEU A 135 11.67 7.81 -4.57
C LEU A 135 13.09 7.80 -5.16
N LYS A 136 13.21 7.69 -6.48
CA LYS A 136 14.51 7.72 -7.16
C LYS A 136 15.30 9.00 -6.86
N GLU A 137 14.65 10.16 -6.91
CA GLU A 137 15.27 11.46 -6.63
C GLU A 137 15.82 11.54 -5.19
N GLU A 138 15.06 11.07 -4.19
CA GLU A 138 15.52 11.01 -2.79
C GLU A 138 16.75 10.10 -2.61
N PHE A 139 16.90 9.06 -3.44
CA PHE A 139 18.07 8.18 -3.43
C PHE A 139 19.26 8.76 -4.20
N SER A 140 19.04 9.35 -5.37
CA SER A 140 20.11 10.00 -6.16
C SER A 140 20.78 11.13 -5.39
N GLN A 141 20.02 11.92 -4.64
CA GLN A 141 20.57 12.98 -3.78
C GLN A 141 21.48 12.42 -2.66
N LYS A 142 21.16 11.25 -2.12
CA LYS A 142 22.00 10.59 -1.12
C LYS A 142 23.29 10.02 -1.71
N THR A 143 23.24 9.48 -2.93
CA THR A 143 24.43 8.95 -3.61
C THR A 143 25.40 10.06 -4.00
N LEU A 144 24.93 11.27 -4.34
CA LEU A 144 25.80 12.42 -4.60
C LEU A 144 26.68 12.82 -3.40
N LEU A 145 26.28 12.44 -2.18
CA LEU A 145 27.03 12.69 -0.95
C LEU A 145 27.99 11.52 -0.59
N VAL A 146 27.90 10.37 -1.28
CA VAL A 146 28.66 9.16 -0.98
C VAL A 146 29.17 8.53 -2.29
N THR A 147 30.45 8.72 -2.58
CA THR A 147 31.08 8.52 -3.90
C THR A 147 31.15 7.08 -4.44
N ASP A 148 30.68 6.06 -3.72
CA ASP A 148 30.93 4.64 -4.09
C ASP A 148 29.70 3.72 -4.05
N GLN A 149 28.46 4.23 -4.04
CA GLN A 149 27.29 3.36 -4.07
C GLN A 149 26.81 3.04 -5.49
N LYS A 150 26.80 1.74 -5.81
CA LYS A 150 26.12 1.17 -6.99
C LYS A 150 24.65 1.60 -6.97
N GLU A 151 24.15 2.11 -8.10
CA GLU A 151 22.77 2.56 -8.23
C GLU A 151 21.80 1.43 -7.85
N LYS A 152 21.02 1.64 -6.78
CA LYS A 152 20.07 0.62 -6.29
C LYS A 152 18.91 0.48 -7.25
N ASN A 153 18.49 -0.75 -7.51
CA ASN A 153 17.27 -0.98 -8.29
C ASN A 153 16.04 -0.48 -7.52
N LEU A 154 14.90 -0.37 -8.21
CA LEU A 154 13.69 0.18 -7.63
C LEU A 154 13.17 -0.63 -6.43
N GLU A 155 13.24 -1.98 -6.47
CA GLU A 155 12.82 -2.82 -5.34
C GLU A 155 13.64 -2.49 -4.08
N ASP A 156 14.96 -2.39 -4.20
CA ASP A 156 15.85 -2.07 -3.09
C ASP A 156 15.57 -0.67 -2.52
N GLN A 157 15.22 0.29 -3.38
CA GLN A 157 14.81 1.64 -2.96
C GLN A 157 13.50 1.60 -2.15
N TYR A 158 12.52 0.78 -2.55
CA TYR A 158 11.28 0.58 -1.78
C TYR A 158 11.58 -0.02 -0.39
N GLU A 159 12.45 -1.03 -0.31
CA GLU A 159 12.84 -1.66 0.97
C GLU A 159 13.49 -0.65 1.91
N GLU A 160 14.51 0.07 1.43
CA GLU A 160 15.25 1.01 2.27
C GLU A 160 14.40 2.21 2.67
N HIS A 161 13.55 2.74 1.78
CA HIS A 161 12.65 3.83 2.14
C HIS A 161 11.68 3.43 3.24
N TYR A 162 11.09 2.24 3.14
CA TYR A 162 10.23 1.71 4.19
C TYR A 162 10.98 1.55 5.53
N LEU A 163 12.22 1.04 5.50
CA LEU A 163 13.05 0.93 6.69
C LEU A 163 13.35 2.28 7.32
N ASN A 164 13.63 3.32 6.51
CA ASN A 164 13.87 4.67 7.00
C ASN A 164 12.62 5.26 7.66
N ILE A 165 11.44 5.04 7.09
CA ILE A 165 10.17 5.43 7.69
C ILE A 165 9.96 4.69 9.02
N PHE A 166 10.19 3.38 9.04
CA PHE A 166 10.02 2.55 10.23
C PHE A 166 10.90 2.99 11.40
N LYS A 167 12.16 3.33 11.14
CA LYS A 167 13.11 3.83 12.16
C LYS A 167 12.61 5.12 12.81
N LYS A 168 12.13 6.08 12.02
CA LYS A 168 11.58 7.36 12.52
C LYS A 168 10.37 7.21 13.43
N PHE A 169 9.61 6.11 13.31
CA PHE A 169 8.45 5.83 14.15
C PHE A 169 8.79 4.96 15.38
N SER A 170 10.03 4.46 15.47
CA SER A 170 10.49 3.60 16.56
C SER A 170 11.43 4.33 17.52
N GLU A 171 11.76 5.58 17.22
CA GLU A 171 12.41 6.58 18.08
C GLU A 171 11.33 7.43 18.77
#